data_AF-A0A521Q932-F1
#
_entry.id   AF-A0A521Q932-F1
#
_cell.length_a   1.000
_cell.length_b   1.000
_cell.length_c   1.000
_cell.angle_alpha   90.00
_cell.angle_beta   90.00
_cell.angle_gamma   90.00
#
_symmetry.space_group_name_H-M   'P 1'
#
loop_
_entity.id
_entity.type
_entity.pdbx_description
1 polymer ?
#
loop_
_entity_poly.entity_id
_entity_poly.type
_entity_poly.pdbx_seq_one_letter_code
_entity_poly.pdbx_strand_id
1 'polypeptide(L)'
;MKLDKLNMFATWVLLPHILAMGWLAFAGRMLLELAGVDTLEDGIPGRLVGLLLVIGAVAVVQIMRGSLWPLGNPQGKGFRLGHGFLMAANVLALLLLSFEIARPLFTDHNTLVLASGFTDAFGYWVMSMWAISFSFIYQSALPQSVKTNS
;
A
#
# COMPACT_ATOMS: atom_id res chain seq x y z
N MET A 1 -5.86 -18.70 -1.85
CA MET A 1 -4.41 -18.91 -1.63
C MET A 1 -3.50 -18.08 -2.52
N LYS A 2 -3.63 -18.06 -3.87
CA LYS A 2 -2.78 -17.16 -4.70
C LYS A 2 -3.17 -15.68 -4.55
N LEU A 3 -4.48 -15.38 -4.50
CA LEU A 3 -4.97 -14.01 -4.35
C LEU A 3 -4.61 -13.38 -3.01
N ASP A 4 -4.64 -14.14 -1.91
CA ASP A 4 -4.31 -13.63 -0.57
C ASP A 4 -2.85 -13.18 -0.48
N LYS A 5 -1.93 -13.91 -1.13
CA LYS A 5 -0.51 -13.55 -1.24
C LYS A 5 -0.30 -12.30 -2.10
N LEU A 6 -1.01 -12.20 -3.23
CA LEU A 6 -0.96 -11.02 -4.09
C LEU A 6 -1.52 -9.78 -3.36
N ASN A 7 -2.62 -9.96 -2.63
CA ASN A 7 -3.26 -8.91 -1.84
C ASN A 7 -2.30 -8.41 -0.74
N MET A 8 -1.63 -9.31 -0.03
CA MET A 8 -0.60 -8.94 0.95
C MET A 8 0.60 -8.25 0.29
N PHE A 9 1.05 -8.74 -0.87
CA PHE A 9 2.13 -8.10 -1.62
C PHE A 9 1.78 -6.67 -2.02
N ALA A 10 0.60 -6.45 -2.58
CA ALA A 10 0.12 -5.13 -2.96
C ALA A 10 0.08 -4.19 -1.75
N THR A 11 -0.37 -4.65 -0.57
CA THR A 11 -0.34 -3.84 0.64
C THR A 11 1.06 -3.40 1.01
N TRP A 12 2.04 -4.31 1.00
CA TRP A 12 3.42 -3.97 1.33
C TRP A 12 4.11 -3.06 0.32
N VAL A 13 3.59 -2.97 -0.91
CA VAL A 13 4.04 -1.98 -1.89
C VAL A 13 3.35 -0.63 -1.68
N LEU A 14 2.03 -0.64 -1.52
CA LEU A 14 1.21 0.56 -1.46
C LEU A 14 1.37 1.31 -0.12
N LEU A 15 1.63 0.59 0.97
CA LEU A 15 1.75 1.19 2.30
C LEU A 15 2.98 2.12 2.40
N PRO A 16 4.21 1.70 2.03
CA PRO A 16 5.34 2.61 1.95
C PRO A 16 5.10 3.73 0.95
N HIS A 17 4.41 3.46 -0.17
CA HIS A 17 4.10 4.47 -1.15
C HIS A 17 3.25 5.61 -0.57
N ILE A 18 2.18 5.28 0.13
CA ILE A 18 1.29 6.26 0.76
C ILE A 18 1.96 6.99 1.92
N LEU A 19 2.76 6.29 2.75
CA LEU A 19 3.37 6.89 3.94
C LEU A 19 4.62 7.72 3.65
N ALA A 20 5.44 7.30 2.68
CA ALA A 20 6.76 7.87 2.41
C ALA A 20 6.85 8.43 0.98
N MET A 21 5.71 8.86 0.45
CA MET A 21 5.53 9.27 -0.94
C MET A 21 6.56 10.31 -1.41
N GLY A 22 6.80 11.36 -0.61
CA GLY A 22 7.81 12.39 -0.92
C GLY A 22 9.25 11.85 -0.91
N TRP A 23 9.57 10.95 0.01
CA TRP A 23 10.89 10.31 0.08
C TRP A 23 11.13 9.35 -1.09
N LEU A 24 10.10 8.65 -1.53
CA LEU A 24 10.18 7.76 -2.68
C LEU A 24 10.31 8.54 -3.99
N ALA A 25 9.57 9.63 -4.14
CA ALA A 25 9.72 10.55 -5.26
C ALA A 25 11.15 11.10 -5.32
N PHE A 26 11.69 11.53 -4.18
CA PHE A 26 13.05 12.01 -4.05
C PHE A 26 14.09 10.93 -4.40
N ALA A 27 13.96 9.73 -3.86
CA ALA A 27 14.88 8.62 -4.16
C ALA A 27 14.86 8.24 -5.65
N GLY A 28 13.67 8.20 -6.26
CA GLY A 28 13.55 7.94 -7.69
C GLY A 28 14.13 9.07 -8.54
N ARG A 29 13.96 10.32 -8.13
CA ARG A 29 14.57 11.49 -8.76
C ARG A 29 16.10 11.40 -8.72
N MET A 30 16.68 11.14 -7.56
CA MET A 30 18.13 10.99 -7.42
C MET A 30 18.69 9.93 -8.38
N LEU A 31 18.02 8.78 -8.53
CA LEU A 31 18.46 7.76 -9.47
C LEU A 31 18.36 8.20 -10.93
N LEU A 32 17.30 8.93 -11.30
CA LEU A 32 17.13 9.45 -12.65
C LEU A 32 18.18 10.53 -12.97
N GLU A 33 18.45 11.44 -12.03
CA GLU A 33 19.48 12.47 -12.17
C GLU A 33 20.88 11.84 -12.27
N LEU A 34 21.18 10.81 -11.47
CA LEU A 34 22.43 10.04 -11.59
C LEU A 34 22.55 9.32 -12.95
N ALA A 35 21.42 8.96 -13.57
CA ALA A 35 21.38 8.39 -14.91
C ALA A 35 21.43 9.46 -16.03
N GLY A 36 21.54 10.76 -15.68
CA GLY A 36 21.62 11.87 -16.62
C GLY A 36 20.27 12.32 -17.18
N VAL A 37 19.16 11.96 -16.53
CA VAL A 37 17.81 12.41 -16.91
C VAL A 37 17.43 13.62 -16.06
N ASP A 38 17.21 14.77 -16.70
CA ASP A 38 16.71 15.96 -16.02
C ASP A 38 15.25 15.75 -15.57
N THR A 39 15.03 15.80 -14.26
CA THR A 39 13.72 15.58 -13.66
C THR A 39 13.27 16.78 -12.84
N LEU A 40 12.03 17.22 -13.06
CA LEU A 40 11.38 18.23 -12.23
C LEU A 40 11.14 17.71 -10.81
N GLU A 41 11.21 18.60 -9.83
CA GLU A 41 11.10 18.31 -8.39
C GLU A 41 9.79 17.60 -7.99
N ASP A 42 8.70 17.89 -8.70
CA ASP A 42 7.40 17.23 -8.54
C ASP A 42 7.04 16.28 -9.71
N GLY A 43 8.03 15.88 -10.50
CA GLY A 43 7.84 15.09 -11.70
C GLY A 43 7.29 13.69 -11.44
N ILE A 44 6.27 13.30 -12.21
CA ILE A 44 5.78 11.91 -12.31
C ILE A 44 6.93 10.88 -12.47
N PRO A 45 8.00 11.12 -13.26
CA PRO A 45 9.07 10.14 -13.44
C PRO A 45 9.75 9.70 -12.13
N GLY A 46 10.05 10.63 -11.22
CA GLY A 46 10.68 10.30 -9.94
C GLY A 46 9.79 9.43 -9.06
N ARG A 47 8.48 9.71 -9.03
CA ARG A 47 7.50 8.91 -8.29
C ARG A 47 7.36 7.49 -8.84
N LEU A 48 7.38 7.33 -10.16
CA LEU A 48 7.32 6.02 -10.81
C LEU A 48 8.56 5.19 -10.52
N VAL A 49 9.75 5.78 -10.60
CA VAL A 49 11.00 5.09 -10.24
C VAL A 49 11.01 4.73 -8.75
N GLY A 50 10.59 5.64 -7.88
CA GLY A 50 10.41 5.36 -6.46
C GLY A 50 9.48 4.17 -6.20
N LEU A 51 8.35 4.09 -6.91
CA LEU A 51 7.42 2.96 -6.81
C LEU A 51 8.07 1.64 -7.29
N LEU A 52 8.83 1.66 -8.39
CA LEU A 52 9.57 0.49 -8.87
C LEU A 52 10.60 0.01 -7.85
N LEU A 53 11.29 0.92 -7.16
CA LEU A 53 12.22 0.57 -6.08
C LEU A 53 11.50 -0.15 -4.94
N VAL A 54 10.32 0.34 -4.53
CA VAL A 54 9.53 -0.32 -3.47
C VAL A 54 9.08 -1.70 -3.92
N ILE A 55 8.59 -1.85 -5.15
CA ILE A 55 8.22 -3.16 -5.71
C ILE A 55 9.40 -4.12 -5.65
N GLY A 56 10.59 -3.68 -6.07
CA GLY A 56 11.82 -4.47 -6.00
C GLY A 56 12.19 -4.86 -4.57
N ALA A 57 12.17 -3.90 -3.65
CA ALA A 57 12.48 -4.13 -2.24
C ALA A 57 11.52 -5.15 -1.60
N VAL A 58 10.21 -4.99 -1.82
CA VAL A 58 9.19 -5.91 -1.29
C VAL A 58 9.34 -7.30 -1.91
N ALA A 59 9.63 -7.40 -3.21
CA ALA A 59 9.90 -8.67 -3.88
C ALA A 59 11.12 -9.39 -3.29
N VAL A 60 12.23 -8.67 -3.06
CA VAL A 60 13.42 -9.22 -2.41
C VAL A 60 13.09 -9.71 -1.01
N VAL A 61 12.40 -8.91 -0.19
CA VAL A 61 11.98 -9.32 1.16
C VAL A 61 11.09 -10.56 1.11
N GLN A 62 10.15 -10.62 0.17
CA GLN A 62 9.27 -11.78 -0.01
C GLN A 62 10.06 -13.04 -0.42
N ILE A 63 11.05 -12.92 -1.30
CA ILE A 63 11.92 -14.04 -1.71
C ILE A 63 12.76 -14.51 -0.52
N MET A 64 13.38 -13.59 0.22
CA MET A 64 14.25 -13.92 1.36
C MET A 64 13.49 -14.55 2.54
N ARG A 65 12.28 -14.07 2.83
CA ARG A 65 11.45 -14.57 3.94
C ARG A 65 10.46 -15.67 3.54
N GLY A 66 10.28 -15.91 2.25
CA GLY A 66 9.25 -16.78 1.66
C GLY A 66 7.81 -16.23 1.74
N SER A 67 7.52 -15.31 2.67
CA SER A 67 6.20 -14.70 2.82
C SER A 67 6.26 -13.33 3.50
N LEU A 68 5.22 -12.53 3.25
CA LEU A 68 5.04 -11.21 3.85
C LEU A 68 4.09 -11.31 5.03
N TRP A 69 4.41 -10.58 6.10
CA TRP A 69 3.65 -10.60 7.36
C TRP A 69 2.44 -9.64 7.29
N PRO A 70 1.36 -9.86 8.03
CA PRO A 70 1.07 -10.99 8.90
C PRO A 70 0.67 -12.27 8.13
N LEU A 71 1.09 -13.42 8.66
CA LEU A 71 0.69 -14.74 8.18
C LEU A 71 -0.58 -15.19 8.91
N GLY A 72 -1.74 -15.06 8.27
CA GLY A 72 -3.00 -15.55 8.83
C GLY A 72 -3.21 -17.05 8.58
N ASN A 73 -4.10 -17.67 9.35
CA ASN A 73 -4.57 -19.03 9.11
C ASN A 73 -5.83 -18.98 8.23
N PRO A 74 -5.84 -19.59 7.03
CA PRO A 74 -7.02 -19.60 6.15
C PRO A 74 -8.28 -20.20 6.77
N GLN A 75 -8.13 -21.07 7.77
CA GLN A 75 -9.24 -21.69 8.52
C GLN A 75 -9.60 -20.90 9.79
N GLY A 76 -8.81 -19.90 10.16
CA GLY A 76 -9.00 -19.07 11.33
C GLY A 76 -10.17 -18.09 11.16
N LYS A 77 -10.87 -17.83 12.27
CA LYS A 77 -11.91 -16.79 12.30
C LYS A 77 -11.29 -15.44 11.99
N GLY A 78 -11.95 -14.67 11.12
CA GLY A 78 -11.48 -13.34 10.72
C GLY A 78 -10.51 -13.32 9.53
N PHE A 79 -9.98 -14.46 9.06
CA PHE A 79 -9.05 -14.46 7.91
C PHE A 79 -9.67 -13.85 6.64
N ARG A 80 -10.86 -14.32 6.27
CA ARG A 80 -11.59 -13.81 5.09
C ARG A 80 -11.99 -12.34 5.24
N LEU A 81 -12.43 -11.95 6.44
CA LEU A 81 -12.82 -10.56 6.73
C LEU A 81 -11.60 -9.64 6.64
N GLY A 82 -10.48 -10.02 7.25
CA GLY A 82 -9.23 -9.28 7.22
C GLY A 82 -8.70 -9.11 5.80
N HIS A 83 -8.67 -10.17 4.99
CA HIS A 83 -8.28 -10.05 3.59
C HIS A 83 -9.28 -9.24 2.74
N GLY A 84 -10.57 -9.23 3.10
CA GLY A 84 -11.58 -8.38 2.48
C GLY A 84 -11.31 -6.89 2.70
N PHE A 85 -11.08 -6.49 3.96
CA PHE A 85 -10.66 -5.11 4.29
C PHE A 85 -9.32 -4.77 3.64
N LEU A 86 -8.39 -5.72 3.56
CA LEU A 86 -7.07 -5.52 2.96
C LEU A 86 -7.19 -5.20 1.47
N MET A 87 -8.06 -5.95 0.79
CA MET A 87 -8.33 -5.75 -0.63
C MET A 87 -9.01 -4.41 -0.88
N ALA A 88 -10.00 -4.05 -0.06
CA ALA A 88 -10.69 -2.77 -0.19
C ALA A 88 -9.72 -1.58 0.04
N ALA A 89 -8.84 -1.69 1.03
CA ALA A 89 -7.78 -0.71 1.28
C ALA A 89 -6.81 -0.60 0.10
N ASN A 90 -6.40 -1.73 -0.49
CA ASN A 90 -5.51 -1.73 -1.66
C ASN A 90 -6.16 -1.11 -2.90
N VAL A 91 -7.45 -1.37 -3.15
CA VAL A 91 -8.19 -0.74 -4.24
C VAL A 91 -8.26 0.78 -4.02
N LEU A 92 -8.56 1.19 -2.80
CA LEU A 92 -8.65 2.61 -2.44
C LEU A 92 -7.28 3.30 -2.55
N ALA A 93 -6.20 2.64 -2.12
CA ALA A 93 -4.83 3.09 -2.29
C ALA A 93 -4.42 3.25 -3.77
N LEU A 94 -4.82 2.31 -4.64
CA LEU A 94 -4.58 2.41 -6.07
C LEU A 94 -5.35 3.57 -6.71
N LEU A 95 -6.57 3.85 -6.23
CA LEU A 95 -7.34 5.01 -6.67
C LEU A 95 -6.64 6.32 -6.25
N LEU A 96 -6.11 6.41 -5.03
CA LEU A 96 -5.33 7.56 -4.58
C LEU A 96 -4.07 7.75 -5.43
N LEU A 97 -3.32 6.67 -5.69
CA LEU A 97 -2.16 6.71 -6.58
C LEU A 97 -2.52 7.19 -7.98
N SER A 98 -3.63 6.70 -8.54
CA SER A 98 -4.11 7.12 -9.86
C SER A 98 -4.45 8.61 -9.86
N PHE A 99 -5.06 9.10 -8.79
CA PHE A 99 -5.37 10.51 -8.61
C PHE A 99 -4.11 11.38 -8.54
N GLU A 100 -3.09 10.94 -7.82
CA GLU A 100 -1.81 11.66 -7.74
C GLU A 100 -1.07 11.73 -9.07
N ILE A 101 -1.09 10.66 -9.86
CA ILE A 101 -0.52 10.65 -11.21
C ILE A 101 -1.31 11.59 -12.11
N ALA A 102 -2.63 11.64 -11.96
CA ALA A 102 -3.51 12.53 -12.70
C ALA A 102 -3.50 13.99 -12.18
N ARG A 103 -2.90 14.26 -11.01
CA ARG A 103 -2.91 15.58 -10.37
C ARG A 103 -2.47 16.73 -11.30
N PRO A 104 -1.45 16.59 -12.17
CA PRO A 104 -1.06 17.65 -13.09
C PRO A 104 -2.11 18.03 -14.14
N LEU A 105 -3.16 17.21 -14.33
CA LEU A 105 -4.26 17.50 -15.24
C LEU A 105 -5.24 18.53 -14.66
N PHE A 106 -5.22 18.78 -13.36
CA PHE A 106 -6.07 19.79 -12.71
C PHE A 106 -5.33 21.12 -12.64
N THR A 107 -5.77 22.09 -13.43
CA THR A 107 -5.17 23.44 -13.50
C THR A 107 -5.84 24.44 -12.55
N ASP A 108 -7.03 24.14 -12.04
CA ASP A 108 -7.80 25.03 -11.16
C ASP A 108 -7.39 24.85 -9.68
N HIS A 109 -7.07 25.97 -9.02
CA HIS A 109 -6.57 25.98 -7.65
C HIS A 109 -7.60 25.48 -6.64
N ASN A 110 -8.88 25.86 -6.80
CA ASN A 110 -9.94 25.43 -5.89
C ASN A 110 -10.17 23.91 -6.00
N THR A 111 -10.15 23.39 -7.22
CA THR A 111 -10.23 21.95 -7.48
C THR A 111 -9.06 21.19 -6.85
N LEU A 112 -7.84 21.74 -6.90
CA LEU A 112 -6.66 21.14 -6.26
C LEU A 112 -6.75 21.12 -4.73
N VAL A 113 -7.29 22.17 -4.10
CA VAL A 113 -7.45 22.23 -2.64
C VAL A 113 -8.49 21.23 -2.15
N LEU A 114 -9.67 21.18 -2.80
CA LEU A 114 -10.71 20.20 -2.50
C LEU A 114 -10.21 18.77 -2.70
N ALA A 115 -9.52 18.53 -3.82
CA ALA A 115 -8.90 17.25 -4.11
C ALA A 115 -7.85 16.84 -3.08
N SER A 116 -7.02 17.76 -2.61
CA SER A 116 -6.00 17.49 -1.60
C SER A 116 -6.64 17.08 -0.27
N GLY A 117 -7.62 17.85 0.22
CA GLY A 117 -8.31 17.53 1.47
C GLY A 117 -9.06 16.19 1.41
N PHE A 118 -9.63 15.86 0.26
CA PHE A 118 -10.25 14.56 0.01
C PHE A 118 -9.22 13.43 -0.01
N THR A 119 -8.06 13.64 -0.66
CA THR A 119 -6.97 12.66 -0.75
C THR A 119 -6.39 12.36 0.64
N ASP A 120 -6.18 13.39 1.47
CA ASP A 120 -5.66 13.23 2.83
C ASP A 120 -6.63 12.41 3.70
N ALA A 121 -7.92 12.75 3.66
CA ALA A 121 -8.95 11.99 4.36
C ALA A 121 -8.93 10.53 3.90
N PHE A 122 -8.94 10.27 2.59
CA PHE A 122 -8.92 8.91 2.05
C PHE A 122 -7.65 8.14 2.45
N GLY A 123 -6.50 8.80 2.52
CA GLY A 123 -5.26 8.21 3.03
C GLY A 123 -5.42 7.65 4.45
N TYR A 124 -6.05 8.41 5.36
CA TYR A 124 -6.31 7.91 6.72
C TYR A 124 -7.27 6.72 6.75
N TRP A 125 -8.25 6.69 5.86
CA TRP A 125 -9.18 5.54 5.75
C TRP A 125 -8.45 4.30 5.26
N VAL A 126 -7.60 4.43 4.23
CA VAL A 126 -6.76 3.33 3.74
C VAL A 126 -5.89 2.77 4.87
N MET A 127 -5.20 3.65 5.61
CA MET A 127 -4.34 3.24 6.72
C MET A 127 -5.12 2.52 7.83
N SER A 128 -6.29 3.04 8.19
CA SER A 128 -7.17 2.43 9.18
C SER A 128 -7.65 1.05 8.74
N MET A 129 -8.03 0.90 7.46
CA MET A 129 -8.45 -0.38 6.90
C MET A 129 -7.30 -1.38 6.88
N TRP A 130 -6.08 -0.99 6.53
CA TRP A 130 -4.91 -1.87 6.64
C TRP A 130 -4.64 -2.30 8.08
N ALA A 131 -4.69 -1.39 9.05
CA ALA A 131 -4.49 -1.71 10.46
C ALA A 131 -5.54 -2.71 10.99
N ILE A 132 -6.82 -2.50 10.66
CA ILE A 132 -7.92 -3.42 11.00
C ILE A 132 -7.70 -4.78 10.32
N SER A 133 -7.32 -4.77 9.04
CA SER A 133 -7.05 -5.99 8.27
C SER A 133 -5.94 -6.82 8.89
N PHE A 134 -4.81 -6.19 9.22
CA PHE A 134 -3.69 -6.86 9.86
C PHE A 134 -4.07 -7.43 11.22
N SER A 135 -4.90 -6.73 11.99
CA SER A 135 -5.42 -7.22 13.26
C SER A 135 -6.24 -8.50 13.08
N PHE A 136 -7.18 -8.54 12.13
CA PHE A 136 -7.99 -9.74 11.86
C PHE A 136 -7.17 -10.90 11.28
N ILE A 137 -6.23 -10.62 10.37
CA ILE A 137 -5.35 -11.63 9.80
C ILE A 137 -4.45 -12.22 10.89
N TYR A 138 -3.89 -11.38 11.76
CA TYR A 138 -3.08 -11.83 12.90
C TYR A 138 -3.90 -12.67 13.89
N GLN A 139 -5.10 -12.20 14.28
CA GLN A 139 -5.98 -12.95 15.18
C GLN A 139 -6.39 -14.31 14.61
N SER A 140 -6.56 -14.41 13.29
CA SER A 140 -6.89 -15.68 12.64
C SER A 140 -5.82 -16.75 12.86
N ALA A 141 -4.56 -16.35 13.03
CA ALA A 141 -3.44 -17.24 13.27
C ALA A 141 -3.27 -17.67 14.73
N LEU A 142 -3.99 -17.04 15.68
CA LEU A 142 -3.90 -17.41 17.09
C LEU A 142 -4.62 -18.75 17.38
N PRO A 143 -4.13 -19.54 18.36
CA PRO A 143 -4.80 -20.76 18.81
C PRO A 143 -6.24 -20.44 19.21
N GLN A 144 -7.21 -21.07 18.55
CA GLN A 144 -8.61 -20.90 18.89
C GLN A 144 -8.87 -21.68 20.19
N SER A 145 -9.47 -21.06 21.20
CA SER A 145 -9.86 -21.79 22.41
C SER A 145 -10.85 -22.88 22.02
N VAL A 146 -10.44 -24.14 22.21
CA VAL A 146 -11.32 -25.28 22.10
C VAL A 146 -12.34 -25.11 23.23
N LYS A 147 -13.57 -24.75 22.89
CA LYS A 147 -14.69 -24.89 23.84
C LYS A 147 -14.90 -26.38 24.05
N THR A 148 -14.26 -26.93 25.08
CA THR A 148 -14.69 -28.20 25.67
C THR A 148 -16.08 -27.95 26.23
N ASN A 149 -17.10 -28.46 25.55
CA ASN A 149 -18.44 -28.58 26.12
C ASN A 149 -18.32 -29.60 27.27
N SER A 150 -18.21 -29.09 28.50
CA SER A 150 -18.46 -29.86 29.72
C SER A 150 -19.93 -29.79 30.07
#